data_AF-A0A7K7PRD8-F1
#
_entry.id   AF-A0A7K7PRD8-F1
#
_cell.length_a   1.000
_cell.length_b   1.000
_cell.length_c   1.000
_cell.angle_alpha   90.00
_cell.angle_beta   90.00
_cell.angle_gamma   90.00
#
_symmetry.space_group_name_H-M   'P 1'
#
loop_
_entity.id
_entity.type
_entity.pdbx_description
1 polymer ?
#
loop_
_entity_poly.entity_id
_entity_poly.type
_entity_poly.pdbx_seq_one_letter_code
_entity_poly.pdbx_strand_id
1 'polypeptide(L)'
;GSRRMLLLLLLALLGPAGCPRTEPLSGSSEEPLFRGADRYDFAVVIPAGTVECFWQFSHQGGNFFFSYEVQRATGIGNSRNILVTASDPSGFQLGVSQDVRGQINFLTKDTGFYQLCLDNEQNHFGFMQVYLNFGVYYDDFSMEHKQPAERKELNDTLEAI
;
A
#
# COMPACT_ATOMS: atom_id res chain seq x y z
N GLY A 1 -22.45 -33.23 -33.61
CA GLY A 1 -21.12 -33.40 -32.98
C GLY A 1 -20.40 -32.08 -32.74
N SER A 2 -20.15 -31.28 -33.78
CA SER A 2 -19.22 -30.13 -33.75
C SER A 2 -19.57 -28.99 -32.77
N ARG A 3 -20.85 -28.63 -32.61
CA ARG A 3 -21.26 -27.46 -31.79
C ARG A 3 -21.04 -27.63 -30.27
N ARG A 4 -21.15 -28.86 -29.75
CA ARG A 4 -20.90 -29.17 -28.33
C ARG A 4 -19.40 -29.21 -28.00
N MET A 5 -18.58 -29.62 -28.97
CA MET A 5 -17.13 -29.67 -28.84
C MET A 5 -16.52 -28.26 -28.84
N LEU A 6 -17.08 -27.33 -29.62
CA LEU A 6 -16.66 -25.92 -29.61
C LEU A 6 -16.98 -25.22 -28.27
N LEU A 7 -18.14 -25.51 -27.67
CA LEU A 7 -18.50 -24.98 -26.36
C LEU A 7 -17.56 -25.48 -25.26
N LEU A 8 -17.22 -26.77 -25.26
CA LEU A 8 -16.30 -27.35 -24.28
C LEU A 8 -14.89 -26.77 -24.40
N LEU A 9 -14.41 -26.48 -25.62
CA LEU A 9 -13.14 -25.79 -25.84
C LEU A 9 -13.16 -24.35 -25.32
N LEU A 10 -14.27 -23.63 -25.52
CA LEU A 10 -14.43 -22.26 -25.02
C LEU A 10 -14.45 -22.21 -23.48
N LEU A 11 -15.12 -23.17 -22.82
CA LEU A 11 -15.15 -23.28 -21.36
C LEU A 11 -13.78 -23.65 -20.76
N ALA A 12 -12.94 -24.40 -21.47
CA ALA A 12 -11.59 -24.74 -21.02
C ALA A 12 -10.60 -23.55 -21.09
N LEU A 13 -10.89 -22.54 -21.92
CA LEU A 13 -10.12 -21.31 -22.02
C LEU A 13 -10.45 -20.29 -20.92
N LEU A 14 -11.56 -20.48 -20.19
CA LEU A 14 -11.93 -19.71 -18.99
C LEU A 14 -11.39 -20.35 -17.70
N GLY A 15 -10.26 -21.05 -17.77
CA GLY A 15 -9.54 -21.47 -16.58
C GLY A 15 -9.24 -20.25 -15.69
N PRO A 16 -9.33 -20.37 -14.35
CA PRO A 16 -9.00 -19.26 -13.47
C PRO A 16 -7.56 -18.84 -13.74
N ALA A 17 -7.38 -17.60 -14.21
CA ALA A 17 -6.08 -16.93 -14.22
C ALA A 17 -5.71 -16.58 -12.77
N GLY A 18 -5.47 -17.60 -11.96
CA GLY A 18 -4.90 -17.42 -10.64
C GLY A 18 -3.45 -17.02 -10.82
N CYS A 19 -3.12 -15.76 -10.56
CA CYS A 19 -1.73 -15.34 -10.46
C CYS A 19 -1.04 -16.22 -9.41
N PRO A 20 0.06 -16.91 -9.75
CA PRO A 20 0.77 -17.72 -8.78
C PRO A 20 1.27 -16.80 -7.65
N ARG A 21 0.93 -17.16 -6.41
CA ARG A 21 1.43 -16.50 -5.21
C ARG A 21 2.96 -16.65 -5.22
N THR A 22 3.68 -15.55 -5.42
CA THR A 22 5.15 -15.51 -5.54
C THR A 22 5.87 -15.39 -4.21
N GLU A 23 5.14 -15.44 -3.09
CA GLU A 23 5.79 -15.48 -1.78
C GLU A 23 6.64 -16.74 -1.66
N PRO A 24 7.87 -16.63 -1.12
CA PRO A 24 8.63 -17.80 -0.74
C PRO A 24 7.74 -18.63 0.18
N LEU A 25 7.44 -19.87 -0.23
CA LEU A 25 6.86 -20.85 0.68
C LEU A 25 7.75 -20.85 1.93
N SER A 26 7.16 -20.64 3.11
CA SER A 26 7.85 -20.70 4.40
C SER A 26 8.30 -22.12 4.76
N GLY A 27 8.79 -22.87 3.78
CA GLY A 27 9.45 -24.14 3.94
C GLY A 27 10.95 -23.94 3.92
N SER A 28 11.58 -24.17 5.08
CA SER A 28 13.01 -24.55 5.21
C SER A 28 14.09 -23.45 5.25
N SER A 29 13.82 -22.18 5.57
CA SER A 29 14.90 -21.27 5.97
C SER A 29 14.63 -20.66 7.34
N GLU A 30 15.61 -20.78 8.23
CA GLU A 30 15.70 -20.10 9.54
C GLU A 30 15.82 -18.57 9.41
N GLU A 31 15.80 -18.01 8.20
CA GLU A 31 15.74 -16.57 8.00
C GLU A 31 14.31 -16.02 8.12
N PRO A 32 14.05 -15.08 9.04
CA PRO A 32 12.78 -14.39 9.06
C PRO A 32 12.56 -13.70 7.71
N LEU A 33 11.40 -13.94 7.08
CA LEU A 33 10.97 -13.17 5.91
C LEU A 33 11.13 -11.69 6.24
N PHE A 34 11.99 -10.99 5.51
CA PHE A 34 12.21 -9.57 5.71
C PHE A 34 10.94 -8.81 5.30
N ARG A 35 10.03 -8.63 6.27
CA ARG A 35 8.85 -7.79 6.15
C ARG A 35 9.27 -6.36 6.46
N GLY A 36 9.93 -5.72 5.49
CA GLY A 36 10.28 -4.30 5.60
C GLY A 36 9.03 -3.47 5.92
N ALA A 37 9.10 -2.69 6.99
CA ALA A 37 8.11 -1.66 7.27
C ALA A 37 8.52 -0.40 6.50
N ASP A 38 8.21 -0.37 5.21
CA ASP A 38 8.53 0.79 4.38
C ASP A 38 7.50 1.89 4.65
N ARG A 39 8.00 3.03 5.12
CA ARG A 39 7.22 4.24 5.34
C ARG A 39 7.74 5.34 4.42
N TYR A 40 6.81 5.99 3.74
CA TYR A 40 7.08 7.10 2.83
C TYR A 40 6.42 8.37 3.34
N ASP A 41 7.14 9.48 3.19
CA ASP A 41 6.77 10.78 3.72
C ASP A 41 7.31 11.87 2.78
N PHE A 42 6.45 12.45 1.94
CA PHE A 42 6.83 13.45 0.95
C PHE A 42 5.62 14.27 0.48
N ALA A 43 5.88 15.34 -0.28
CA ALA A 43 4.84 16.10 -0.97
C ALA A 43 4.97 15.95 -2.49
N VAL A 44 3.84 15.85 -3.17
CA VAL A 44 3.73 15.77 -4.63
C VAL A 44 2.91 16.93 -5.17
N VAL A 45 3.23 17.39 -6.39
CA VAL A 45 2.42 18.35 -7.14
C VAL A 45 1.62 17.59 -8.19
N ILE A 46 0.30 17.75 -8.14
CA ILE A 46 -0.67 17.11 -9.03
C ILE A 46 -1.28 18.20 -9.91
N PRO A 47 -1.00 18.22 -11.22
CA PRO A 47 -1.61 19.15 -12.15
C PRO A 47 -3.15 19.08 -12.15
N ALA A 48 -3.78 20.14 -12.64
CA ALA A 48 -5.21 20.15 -12.92
C ALA A 48 -5.58 19.08 -13.96
N GLY A 49 -6.67 18.34 -13.73
CA GLY A 49 -7.16 17.34 -14.70
C GLY A 49 -6.38 16.03 -14.72
N THR A 50 -5.54 15.76 -13.72
CA THR A 50 -4.68 14.58 -13.70
C THR A 50 -4.86 13.75 -12.43
N VAL A 51 -4.48 12.48 -12.54
CA VAL A 51 -4.39 11.53 -11.43
C VAL A 51 -2.95 11.09 -11.28
N GLU A 52 -2.44 11.12 -10.06
CA GLU A 52 -1.12 10.59 -9.71
C GLU A 52 -1.26 9.39 -8.78
N CYS A 53 -0.56 8.30 -9.09
CA CYS A 53 -0.66 7.05 -8.33
C CYS A 53 0.71 6.56 -7.84
N PHE A 54 0.70 5.93 -6.68
CA PHE A 54 1.84 5.32 -6.01
C PHE A 54 1.52 3.89 -5.64
N TRP A 55 2.56 3.08 -5.43
CA TRP A 55 2.42 1.67 -5.07
C TRP A 55 3.21 1.36 -3.80
N GLN A 56 2.57 0.63 -2.89
CA GLN A 56 3.17 0.13 -1.66
C GLN A 56 3.07 -1.39 -1.64
N PHE A 57 4.22 -2.07 -1.58
CA PHE A 57 4.21 -3.52 -1.36
C PHE A 57 3.83 -3.85 0.08
N SER A 58 3.03 -4.89 0.27
CA SER A 58 2.68 -5.40 1.59
C SER A 58 2.48 -6.90 1.54
N HIS A 59 2.84 -7.58 2.62
CA HIS A 59 2.43 -8.95 2.88
C HIS A 59 1.05 -8.97 3.52
N GLN A 60 0.33 -10.06 3.33
CA GLN A 60 -0.91 -10.36 4.06
C GLN A 60 -0.70 -10.21 5.57
N GLY A 61 -1.66 -9.55 6.24
CA GLY A 61 -1.64 -9.30 7.68
C GLY A 61 -0.89 -8.04 8.11
N GLY A 62 -0.48 -7.19 7.17
CA GLY A 62 0.09 -5.88 7.45
C GLY A 62 -0.98 -4.84 7.77
N ASN A 63 -0.73 -4.02 8.79
CA ASN A 63 -1.53 -2.85 9.09
C ASN A 63 -1.11 -1.70 8.17
N PHE A 64 -1.91 -1.47 7.13
CA PHE A 64 -1.68 -0.43 6.14
C PHE A 64 -2.26 0.90 6.61
N PHE A 65 -1.52 1.97 6.44
CA PHE A 65 -2.02 3.34 6.61
C PHE A 65 -1.62 4.20 5.42
N PHE A 66 -2.52 5.09 5.02
CA PHE A 66 -2.27 6.12 4.02
C PHE A 66 -3.00 7.40 4.41
N SER A 67 -2.26 8.42 4.81
CA SER A 67 -2.76 9.75 5.07
C SER A 67 -2.31 10.75 4.02
N TYR A 68 -3.13 11.77 3.83
CA TYR A 68 -2.87 12.85 2.89
C TYR A 68 -3.36 14.18 3.44
N GLU A 69 -2.72 15.27 3.01
CA GLU A 69 -3.13 16.64 3.31
C GLU A 69 -2.79 17.58 2.16
N VAL A 70 -3.77 18.33 1.67
CA VAL A 70 -3.61 19.35 0.64
C VAL A 70 -2.94 20.58 1.26
N GLN A 71 -1.66 20.78 0.97
CA GLN A 71 -0.88 21.91 1.49
C GLN A 71 -1.12 23.19 0.70
N ARG A 72 -1.33 23.07 -0.62
CA ARG A 72 -1.57 24.20 -1.51
C ARG A 72 -2.49 23.79 -2.64
N ALA A 73 -3.42 24.65 -3.01
CA ALA A 73 -4.19 24.54 -4.24
C ALA A 73 -4.15 25.88 -4.97
N THR A 74 -3.97 25.83 -6.28
CA THR A 74 -4.00 27.00 -7.17
C THR A 74 -5.04 26.76 -8.27
N GLY A 75 -5.61 27.83 -8.83
CA GLY A 75 -6.64 27.72 -9.85
C GLY A 75 -7.78 28.72 -9.64
N ILE A 76 -8.81 28.60 -10.48
CA ILE A 76 -10.00 29.48 -10.49
C ILE A 76 -11.15 28.84 -9.65
N GLY A 77 -10.97 27.62 -9.15
CA GLY A 77 -11.90 26.93 -8.25
C GLY A 77 -11.61 27.20 -6.76
N ASN A 78 -12.67 27.36 -5.96
CA ASN A 78 -12.55 27.46 -4.50
C ASN A 78 -12.42 26.09 -3.81
N SER A 79 -12.65 24.97 -4.52
CA SER A 79 -12.54 23.63 -3.95
C SER A 79 -11.08 23.24 -3.78
N ARG A 80 -10.74 22.80 -2.57
CA ARG A 80 -9.43 22.22 -2.25
C ARG A 80 -9.52 20.72 -2.01
N ASN A 81 -10.68 20.13 -2.30
CA ASN A 81 -10.89 18.71 -2.08
C ASN A 81 -10.18 17.94 -3.18
N ILE A 82 -9.46 16.91 -2.79
CA ILE A 82 -8.85 15.95 -3.69
C ILE A 82 -9.51 14.60 -3.48
N LEU A 83 -9.76 13.86 -4.56
CA LEU A 83 -10.25 12.50 -4.46
C LEU A 83 -9.06 11.56 -4.23
N VAL A 84 -9.13 10.75 -3.19
CA VAL A 84 -8.08 9.82 -2.81
C VAL A 84 -8.66 8.42 -2.75
N THR A 85 -7.97 7.46 -3.37
CA THR A 85 -8.37 6.05 -3.37
C THR A 85 -7.22 5.15 -2.97
N ALA A 86 -7.56 4.01 -2.40
CA ALA A 86 -6.65 2.90 -2.16
C ALA A 86 -7.27 1.61 -2.71
N SER A 87 -6.50 0.85 -3.48
CA SER A 87 -6.92 -0.40 -4.10
C SER A 87 -5.96 -1.54 -3.76
N ASP A 88 -6.50 -2.75 -3.66
CA ASP A 88 -5.74 -3.97 -3.41
C ASP A 88 -4.97 -4.44 -4.67
N PRO A 89 -4.11 -5.48 -4.54
CA PRO A 89 -3.35 -6.00 -5.68
C PRO A 89 -4.20 -6.57 -6.83
N SER A 90 -5.48 -6.86 -6.60
CA SER A 90 -6.42 -7.29 -7.64
C SER A 90 -7.14 -6.13 -8.33
N GLY A 91 -6.93 -4.89 -7.83
CA GLY A 91 -7.57 -3.67 -8.31
C GLY A 91 -8.90 -3.35 -7.61
N PHE A 92 -9.27 -4.07 -6.55
CA PHE A 92 -10.49 -3.76 -5.79
C PHE A 92 -10.27 -2.57 -4.86
N GLN A 93 -11.17 -1.58 -4.93
CA GLN A 93 -11.07 -0.37 -4.11
C GLN A 93 -11.39 -0.66 -2.64
N LEU A 94 -10.40 -0.49 -1.77
CA LEU A 94 -10.49 -0.69 -0.33
C LEU A 94 -10.95 0.56 0.43
N GLY A 95 -10.63 1.74 -0.09
CA GLY A 95 -10.98 3.00 0.55
C GLY A 95 -11.07 4.15 -0.45
N VAL A 96 -11.91 5.12 -0.09
CA VAL A 96 -12.08 6.37 -0.83
C VAL A 96 -12.29 7.52 0.15
N SER A 97 -11.72 8.67 -0.15
CA SER A 97 -11.86 9.90 0.62
C SER A 97 -11.86 11.08 -0.33
N GLN A 98 -12.69 12.09 -0.07
CA GLN A 98 -12.78 13.29 -0.89
C GLN A 98 -12.85 14.53 0.00
N ASP A 99 -11.70 14.98 0.46
CA ASP A 99 -11.57 16.10 1.38
C ASP A 99 -10.20 16.78 1.18
N VAL A 100 -9.91 17.82 1.96
CA VAL A 100 -8.61 18.48 2.00
C VAL A 100 -7.57 17.68 2.78
N ARG A 101 -8.00 16.73 3.62
CA ARG A 101 -7.14 15.83 4.39
C ARG A 101 -7.91 14.58 4.79
N GLY A 102 -7.20 13.47 4.94
CA GLY A 102 -7.81 12.23 5.38
C GLY A 102 -6.80 11.13 5.61
N GLN A 103 -7.31 9.98 6.03
CA GLN A 103 -6.53 8.77 6.21
C GLN A 103 -7.37 7.54 5.88
N ILE A 104 -6.76 6.60 5.16
CA ILE A 104 -7.32 5.29 4.83
C ILE A 104 -6.46 4.25 5.54
N ASN A 105 -7.10 3.42 6.36
CA ASN A 105 -6.45 2.34 7.10
C ASN A 105 -7.16 1.03 6.81
N PHE A 106 -6.39 -0.04 6.65
CA PHE A 106 -6.94 -1.39 6.48
C PHE A 106 -5.88 -2.44 6.82
N LEU A 107 -6.35 -3.64 7.16
CA LEU A 107 -5.49 -4.82 7.26
C LEU A 107 -5.35 -5.45 5.87
N THR A 108 -4.13 -5.70 5.42
CA THR A 108 -3.87 -6.29 4.10
C THR A 108 -4.32 -7.75 4.06
N LYS A 109 -5.16 -8.10 3.10
CA LYS A 109 -5.69 -9.46 2.92
C LYS A 109 -4.83 -10.31 2.00
N ASP A 110 -4.15 -9.67 1.06
CA ASP A 110 -3.38 -10.30 0.01
C ASP A 110 -1.98 -9.71 -0.02
N THR A 111 -0.99 -10.52 -0.34
CA THR A 111 0.36 -10.02 -0.56
C THR A 111 0.48 -9.45 -1.96
N GLY A 112 1.00 -8.22 -2.06
CA GLY A 112 1.24 -7.58 -3.34
C GLY A 112 1.38 -6.06 -3.24
N PHE A 113 1.30 -5.40 -4.40
CA PHE A 113 1.34 -3.95 -4.49
C PHE A 113 -0.06 -3.36 -4.38
N TYR A 114 -0.27 -2.57 -3.34
CA TYR A 114 -1.46 -1.76 -3.14
C TYR A 114 -1.28 -0.43 -3.87
N GLN A 115 -2.30 -0.01 -4.61
CA GLN A 115 -2.28 1.23 -5.39
C GLN A 115 -2.95 2.36 -4.62
N LEU A 116 -2.29 3.51 -4.54
CA LEU A 116 -2.77 4.72 -3.88
C LEU A 116 -2.86 5.82 -4.93
N CYS A 117 -4.03 6.36 -5.20
CA CYS A 117 -4.21 7.39 -6.23
C CYS A 117 -4.78 8.68 -5.64
N LEU A 118 -4.30 9.80 -6.18
CA LEU A 118 -4.75 11.14 -5.89
C LEU A 118 -5.23 11.80 -7.17
N ASP A 119 -6.49 12.20 -7.16
CA ASP A 119 -7.23 12.64 -8.34
C ASP A 119 -7.64 14.11 -8.19
N ASN A 120 -7.06 14.94 -9.08
CA ASN A 120 -7.31 16.36 -9.21
C ASN A 120 -8.11 16.70 -10.49
N GLU A 121 -8.99 15.81 -10.96
CA GLU A 121 -9.82 16.02 -12.15
C GLU A 121 -10.81 17.18 -11.97
N GLN A 122 -11.24 17.47 -10.74
CA GLN A 122 -12.21 18.54 -10.47
C GLN A 122 -11.65 19.93 -10.71
N ASN A 123 -10.32 20.10 -10.68
CA ASN A 123 -9.71 21.38 -11.01
C ASN A 123 -9.36 21.41 -12.49
N HIS A 124 -9.89 22.40 -13.20
CA HIS A 124 -9.62 22.62 -14.63
C HIS A 124 -8.36 23.46 -14.89
N PHE A 125 -7.86 24.18 -13.87
CA PHE A 125 -6.70 25.06 -13.97
C PHE A 125 -5.88 25.03 -12.69
N GLY A 126 -4.55 25.16 -12.82
CA GLY A 126 -3.63 25.19 -11.68
C GLY A 126 -3.10 23.81 -11.29
N PHE A 127 -2.80 23.65 -10.01
CA PHE A 127 -2.26 22.42 -9.43
C PHE A 127 -2.60 22.33 -7.93
N MET A 128 -2.53 21.11 -7.41
CA MET A 128 -2.55 20.83 -5.97
C MET A 128 -1.20 20.29 -5.51
N GLN A 129 -0.66 20.83 -4.43
CA GLN A 129 0.45 20.22 -3.71
C GLN A 129 -0.10 19.46 -2.51
N VAL A 130 0.14 18.16 -2.47
CA VAL A 130 -0.42 17.25 -1.46
C VAL A 130 0.72 16.54 -0.75
N TYR A 131 0.70 16.62 0.57
CA TYR A 131 1.56 15.85 1.45
C TYR A 131 0.99 14.45 1.65
N LEU A 132 1.85 13.43 1.60
CA LEU A 132 1.49 12.03 1.70
C LEU A 132 2.31 11.36 2.80
N ASN A 133 1.67 10.51 3.59
CA ASN A 133 2.34 9.64 4.55
C ASN A 133 1.69 8.26 4.49
N PHE A 134 2.42 7.26 4.01
CA PHE A 134 1.89 5.91 3.91
C PHE A 134 2.94 4.85 4.22
N GLY A 135 2.47 3.68 4.59
CA GLY A 135 3.33 2.54 4.85
C GLY A 135 2.57 1.38 5.47
N VAL A 136 3.33 0.37 5.87
CA VAL A 136 2.81 -0.85 6.49
C VAL A 136 3.62 -1.16 7.73
N TYR A 137 2.95 -1.53 8.81
CA TYR A 137 3.58 -2.11 9.99
C TYR A 137 2.93 -3.47 10.32
N TYR A 138 3.67 -4.33 11.00
CA TYR A 138 3.19 -5.64 11.43
C TYR A 138 3.34 -5.73 12.95
N ASP A 139 2.32 -6.24 13.63
CA ASP A 139 2.33 -6.36 15.10
C ASP A 139 3.41 -7.35 15.57
N ASP A 140 3.72 -8.35 14.74
CA ASP A 140 4.67 -9.44 15.00
C ASP A 140 6.14 -8.99 15.17
N PHE A 141 6.46 -7.77 14.72
CA PHE A 141 7.84 -7.23 14.70
C PHE A 141 8.01 -5.97 15.57
N SER A 142 7.03 -5.63 16.41
CA SER A 142 7.15 -4.51 17.34
C SER A 142 8.19 -4.81 18.44
N MET A 143 9.47 -4.57 18.13
CA MET A 143 10.58 -4.26 19.04
C MET A 143 10.95 -5.24 20.18
N GLU A 144 10.20 -6.32 20.43
CA GLU A 144 10.43 -7.16 21.61
C GLU A 144 11.57 -8.17 21.42
N HIS A 145 11.97 -8.45 20.17
CA HIS A 145 13.09 -9.36 19.88
C HIS A 145 14.45 -8.68 19.73
N LYS A 146 14.53 -7.34 19.80
CA LYS A 146 15.84 -6.65 19.87
C LYS A 146 16.42 -6.53 21.29
N GLN A 147 15.64 -6.82 22.33
CA GLN A 147 16.04 -6.52 23.72
C GLN A 147 16.67 -7.63 24.58
N PRO A 148 16.75 -8.93 24.19
CA PRO A 148 17.53 -9.87 25.02
C PRO A 148 19.04 -9.73 24.78
N ALA A 149 19.48 -9.51 23.53
CA ALA A 149 20.89 -9.51 23.16
C ALA A 149 21.59 -8.19 23.53
N GLU A 150 20.97 -7.04 23.24
CA GLU A 150 21.52 -5.71 23.55
C GLU A 150 21.58 -5.45 25.07
N ARG A 151 20.60 -5.96 25.82
CA ARG A 151 20.59 -5.88 27.29
C ARG A 151 21.64 -6.79 27.94
N LYS A 152 22.07 -7.86 27.25
CA LYS A 152 23.14 -8.75 27.70
C LYS A 152 24.51 -8.10 27.53
N GLU A 153 24.78 -7.48 26.37
CA GLU A 153 26.02 -6.71 26.17
C GLU A 153 26.15 -5.52 27.13
N LEU A 154 25.03 -4.84 27.45
CA LEU A 154 25.06 -3.75 28.41
C LEU A 154 25.38 -4.23 29.84
N ASN A 155 24.89 -5.41 30.23
CA ASN A 155 25.20 -6.02 31.53
C ASN A 155 26.64 -6.51 31.60
N ASP A 156 27.17 -7.11 30.53
CA ASP A 156 28.54 -7.61 30.48
C ASP A 156 29.59 -6.48 30.51
N THR A 157 29.23 -5.28 30.05
CA THR A 157 30.12 -4.10 30.11
C THR A 157 30.16 -3.46 31.51
N LEU A 158 29.10 -3.60 32.30
CA LEU A 158 29.02 -3.06 33.66
C LEU A 158 29.72 -3.94 34.69
N GLU A 159 29.80 -5.25 34.45
CA GLU A 159 30.56 -6.22 35.28
C GLU A 159 32.08 -6.16 35.06
N ALA A 160 32.54 -5.48 34.00
CA ALA A 160 33.95 -5.36 33.64
C ALA A 160 34.65 -4.11 34.23
N ILE A 161 34.00 -3.37 35.12
CA ILE A 161 34.51 -2.16 35.81
C ILE A 161 34.42 -2.36 37.33
#